data_AF-A0A2D5GVY4-F1
#
_entry.id   AF-A0A2D5GVY4-F1
#
_cell.length_a   1.000
_cell.length_b   1.000
_cell.length_c   1.000
_cell.angle_alpha   90.00
_cell.angle_beta   90.00
_cell.angle_gamma   90.00
#
_symmetry.space_group_name_H-M   'P 1'
#
loop_
_entity.id
_entity.type
_entity.pdbx_description
1 polymer ?
#
loop_
_entity_poly.entity_id
_entity_poly.type
_entity_poly.pdbx_seq_one_letter_code
_entity_poly.pdbx_strand_id
1 'polypeptide(L)'
;MLIHLCSTRFCYRGLLILNLLFCFFNHCQAAPEGNAVVRGKAGDSEIVITTTNRLAGAIHSLTWNGKEFIDSFDHGRQLQSAASFDCGQPGEFWAERFNPTEAGSRSDGVGPTSSSKLLRLQARDNELHSTTQMAFWLAPGQKSSGRPALNTSILSKHQISKQVRIGYQGLDQVLDYRVTFTIPQGERHNHAQFEALTGYMPAEFEQFWKFNPQTGKLLPLDDGPGEQNDPVILSTRDGKYAMGVFSPAQPSPGFEQVGYGRFRFPAAKVVKWNCVFRVKNPEGVAAGDYSFQVLVAVGTLEDVRSSLKSLAKENTK
;
A
#
# COMPACT_ATOMS: atom_id res chain seq x y z
N MET A 1 -68.36 -46.42 -57.93
CA MET A 1 -67.00 -46.18 -58.45
C MET A 1 -66.24 -45.40 -57.39
N LEU A 2 -65.41 -45.98 -56.51
CA LEU A 2 -64.63 -47.23 -56.54
C LEU A 2 -63.36 -47.14 -57.42
N ILE A 3 -62.20 -47.61 -56.89
CA ILE A 3 -60.82 -47.64 -57.47
C ILE A 3 -60.09 -46.28 -57.33
N HIS A 4 -59.19 -46.08 -56.32
CA HIS A 4 -57.73 -46.41 -56.26
C HIS A 4 -56.82 -45.44 -57.07
N LEU A 5 -55.54 -45.12 -56.79
CA LEU A 5 -54.49 -45.40 -55.75
C LEU A 5 -53.32 -44.38 -55.98
N CYS A 6 -52.22 -44.16 -55.21
CA CYS A 6 -51.67 -44.62 -53.91
C CYS A 6 -50.59 -43.61 -53.40
N SER A 7 -50.28 -43.60 -52.09
CA SER A 7 -49.01 -43.10 -51.47
C SER A 7 -48.73 -41.57 -51.51
N THR A 8 -47.96 -40.97 -50.58
CA THR A 8 -47.04 -41.49 -49.55
C THR A 8 -47.32 -40.95 -48.14
N ARG A 9 -46.76 -41.62 -47.12
CA ARG A 9 -46.69 -41.11 -45.73
C ARG A 9 -45.47 -40.17 -45.57
N PHE A 10 -45.57 -39.17 -44.70
CA PHE A 10 -44.56 -38.99 -43.64
C PHE A 10 -45.17 -38.31 -42.40
N CYS A 11 -44.58 -38.56 -41.24
CA CYS A 11 -45.07 -38.09 -39.94
C CYS A 11 -44.10 -37.05 -39.37
N TYR A 12 -44.61 -35.92 -38.85
CA TYR A 12 -43.85 -35.02 -38.00
C TYR A 12 -44.67 -34.59 -36.79
N ARG A 13 -44.09 -34.80 -35.59
CA ARG A 13 -44.62 -34.30 -34.32
C ARG A 13 -44.28 -32.82 -34.20
N GLY A 14 -45.29 -31.96 -34.05
CA GLY A 14 -45.08 -30.58 -33.64
C GLY A 14 -44.61 -30.52 -32.18
N LEU A 15 -43.34 -30.21 -31.95
CA LEU A 15 -42.79 -30.03 -30.61
C LEU A 15 -43.08 -28.59 -30.13
N LEU A 16 -43.59 -28.41 -28.91
CA LEU A 16 -43.67 -27.07 -28.32
C LEU A 16 -42.25 -26.58 -28.00
N ILE A 17 -41.81 -25.51 -28.68
CA ILE A 17 -40.61 -24.76 -28.30
C ILE A 17 -41.05 -23.56 -27.47
N LEU A 18 -40.98 -23.71 -26.15
CA LEU A 18 -41.18 -22.61 -25.21
C LEU A 18 -39.90 -21.76 -25.20
N ASN A 19 -39.95 -20.59 -25.85
CA ASN A 19 -38.81 -19.66 -25.89
C ASN A 19 -38.60 -18.98 -24.53
N LEU A 20 -37.77 -19.59 -23.68
CA LEU A 20 -37.20 -18.95 -22.49
C LEU A 20 -36.21 -17.86 -22.91
N LEU A 21 -36.66 -16.60 -22.93
CA LEU A 21 -35.75 -15.46 -22.99
C LEU A 21 -34.93 -15.38 -21.70
N PHE A 22 -33.70 -15.89 -21.74
CA PHE A 22 -32.69 -15.59 -20.73
C PHE A 22 -32.23 -14.13 -20.87
N CYS A 23 -32.89 -13.24 -20.14
CA CYS A 23 -32.43 -11.86 -19.98
C CYS A 23 -31.10 -11.86 -19.21
N PHE A 24 -29.98 -11.78 -19.93
CA PHE A 24 -28.67 -11.54 -19.35
C PHE A 24 -28.61 -10.14 -18.71
N PHE A 25 -28.99 -10.06 -17.43
CA PHE A 25 -28.73 -8.89 -16.60
C PHE A 25 -27.22 -8.75 -16.38
N ASN A 26 -26.56 -8.05 -17.30
CA ASN A 26 -25.22 -7.50 -17.11
C ASN A 26 -25.26 -6.57 -15.88
N HIS A 27 -24.95 -7.15 -14.71
CA HIS A 27 -24.65 -6.36 -13.52
C HIS A 27 -23.37 -5.58 -13.79
N CYS A 28 -23.54 -4.31 -14.17
CA CYS A 28 -22.47 -3.34 -14.09
C CYS A 28 -22.15 -3.17 -12.60
N GLN A 29 -21.22 -3.98 -12.10
CA GLN A 29 -20.83 -3.98 -10.70
C GLN A 29 -20.33 -2.58 -10.34
N ALA A 30 -21.00 -1.94 -9.37
CA ALA A 30 -20.63 -0.63 -8.90
C ALA A 30 -19.17 -0.61 -8.45
N ALA A 31 -18.52 0.55 -8.59
CA ALA A 31 -17.17 0.74 -8.06
C ALA A 31 -17.17 0.41 -6.55
N PRO A 32 -16.12 -0.29 -6.03
CA PRO A 32 -16.07 -0.62 -4.62
C PRO A 32 -16.10 0.63 -3.75
N GLU A 33 -16.87 0.60 -2.67
CA GLU A 33 -16.89 1.68 -1.70
C GLU A 33 -15.57 1.67 -0.90
N GLY A 34 -14.85 2.79 -0.96
CA GLY A 34 -13.52 2.99 -0.40
C GLY A 34 -13.51 3.69 0.96
N ASN A 35 -14.62 4.29 1.39
CA ASN A 35 -14.76 4.81 2.75
C ASN A 35 -15.05 3.65 3.71
N ALA A 36 -14.12 3.39 4.63
CA ALA A 36 -14.28 2.35 5.65
C ALA A 36 -13.50 2.71 6.92
N VAL A 37 -13.89 2.08 8.02
CA VAL A 37 -13.26 2.23 9.34
C VAL A 37 -13.04 0.85 9.95
N VAL A 38 -11.85 0.60 10.50
CA VAL A 38 -11.56 -0.59 11.34
C VAL A 38 -10.97 -0.16 12.66
N ARG A 39 -11.23 -0.93 13.72
CA ARG A 39 -10.95 -0.54 15.11
C ARG A 39 -10.43 -1.72 15.92
N GLY A 40 -9.45 -1.47 16.78
CA GLY A 40 -8.91 -2.45 17.71
C GLY A 40 -8.45 -1.78 18.98
N LYS A 41 -8.57 -2.48 20.12
CA LYS A 41 -8.03 -2.03 21.40
C LYS A 41 -6.50 -1.84 21.27
N ALA A 42 -5.96 -0.83 21.94
CA ALA A 42 -4.53 -0.57 22.06
C ALA A 42 -4.24 0.13 23.41
N GLY A 43 -3.83 -0.65 24.41
CA GLY A 43 -3.71 -0.18 25.79
C GLY A 43 -5.07 0.20 26.39
N ASP A 44 -5.16 1.34 27.08
CA ASP A 44 -6.41 1.88 27.63
C ASP A 44 -7.25 2.68 26.60
N SER A 45 -6.88 2.59 25.32
CA SER A 45 -7.56 3.26 24.20
C SER A 45 -7.78 2.29 23.03
N GLU A 46 -8.11 2.83 21.87
CA GLU A 46 -8.25 2.11 20.59
C GLU A 46 -7.33 2.74 19.54
N ILE A 47 -6.87 1.94 18.58
CA ILE A 47 -6.43 2.42 17.28
C ILE A 47 -7.64 2.43 16.35
N VAL A 48 -7.84 3.53 15.64
CA VAL A 48 -8.86 3.68 14.59
C VAL A 48 -8.16 3.93 13.26
N ILE A 49 -8.41 3.09 12.26
CA ILE A 49 -7.89 3.26 10.90
C ILE A 49 -9.06 3.60 9.98
N THR A 50 -8.91 4.65 9.16
CA THR A 50 -9.93 5.10 8.19
C THR A 50 -9.37 5.13 6.77
N THR A 51 -10.09 4.56 5.80
CA THR A 51 -9.82 4.70 4.35
C THR A 51 -10.86 5.61 3.70
N THR A 52 -10.60 6.10 2.48
CA THR A 52 -11.58 6.94 1.75
C THR A 52 -11.68 6.62 0.26
N ASN A 53 -12.85 6.93 -0.33
CA ASN A 53 -13.06 6.96 -1.78
C ASN A 53 -12.08 7.92 -2.48
N ARG A 54 -11.83 9.09 -1.86
CA ARG A 54 -10.88 10.11 -2.34
C ARG A 54 -9.53 9.50 -2.69
N LEU A 55 -9.01 8.63 -1.82
CA LEU A 55 -7.65 8.12 -1.85
C LEU A 55 -7.58 6.64 -2.30
N ALA A 56 -8.55 6.19 -3.12
CA ALA A 56 -8.61 4.82 -3.69
C ALA A 56 -8.42 3.67 -2.66
N GLY A 57 -8.94 3.84 -1.44
CA GLY A 57 -8.80 2.84 -0.36
C GLY A 57 -7.45 2.85 0.40
N ALA A 58 -6.54 3.77 0.09
CA ALA A 58 -5.38 4.04 0.95
C ALA A 58 -5.81 4.50 2.35
N ILE A 59 -4.95 4.31 3.36
CA ILE A 59 -5.28 4.73 4.73
C ILE A 59 -5.14 6.25 4.83
N HIS A 60 -6.29 6.89 5.00
CA HIS A 60 -6.43 8.33 5.14
C HIS A 60 -5.97 8.77 6.53
N SER A 61 -6.44 8.10 7.58
CA SER A 61 -6.27 8.50 8.98
C SER A 61 -5.93 7.29 9.85
N LEU A 62 -5.06 7.51 10.83
CA LEU A 62 -4.76 6.58 11.92
C LEU A 62 -4.81 7.38 13.21
N THR A 63 -5.78 7.11 14.07
CA THR A 63 -5.85 7.73 15.39
C THR A 63 -5.61 6.74 16.52
N TRP A 64 -4.99 7.22 17.60
CA TRP A 64 -4.90 6.53 18.89
C TRP A 64 -4.96 7.55 20.02
N ASN A 65 -5.68 7.24 21.11
CA ASN A 65 -5.85 8.13 22.26
C ASN A 65 -6.26 9.57 21.87
N GLY A 66 -7.19 9.69 20.91
CA GLY A 66 -7.68 10.97 20.37
C GLY A 66 -6.71 11.74 19.46
N LYS A 67 -5.49 11.24 19.23
CA LYS A 67 -4.47 11.87 18.39
C LYS A 67 -4.47 11.29 16.98
N GLU A 68 -4.49 12.16 15.96
CA GLU A 68 -4.20 11.80 14.57
C GLU A 68 -2.69 11.67 14.34
N PHE A 69 -2.30 10.64 13.58
CA PHE A 69 -0.91 10.36 13.21
C PHE A 69 -0.62 10.64 11.73
N ILE A 70 -1.61 10.82 10.85
CA ILE A 70 -1.40 10.96 9.39
C ILE A 70 -1.76 12.36 8.88
N ASP A 71 -0.81 13.04 8.24
CA ASP A 71 -0.99 14.37 7.59
C ASP A 71 -1.61 14.24 6.18
N SER A 72 -2.84 13.75 6.11
CA SER A 72 -3.49 13.26 4.89
C SER A 72 -4.00 14.34 3.91
N PHE A 73 -3.27 15.45 3.82
CA PHE A 73 -3.65 16.68 3.10
C PHE A 73 -3.78 16.49 1.58
N ASP A 74 -2.88 15.72 0.96
CA ASP A 74 -2.87 15.42 -0.49
C ASP A 74 -2.56 13.93 -0.74
N HIS A 75 -2.70 13.48 -1.99
CA HIS A 75 -2.49 12.09 -2.42
C HIS A 75 -1.05 11.57 -2.28
N GLY A 76 -0.10 12.39 -1.82
CA GLY A 76 1.25 11.96 -1.45
C GLY A 76 1.39 11.51 0.01
N ARG A 77 0.49 11.92 0.91
CA ARG A 77 0.73 11.93 2.37
C ARG A 77 -0.14 10.99 3.21
N GLN A 78 -0.39 9.78 2.70
CA GLN A 78 -1.15 8.74 3.40
C GLN A 78 -0.25 7.81 4.22
N LEU A 79 -0.86 6.95 5.05
CA LEU A 79 -0.25 5.67 5.40
C LEU A 79 -0.46 4.72 4.21
N GLN A 80 0.49 4.72 3.28
CA GLN A 80 0.35 4.09 1.97
C GLN A 80 1.62 3.36 1.51
N SER A 81 1.48 2.66 0.40
CA SER A 81 2.57 1.94 -0.26
C SER A 81 2.81 2.44 -1.70
N ALA A 82 4.02 2.23 -2.21
CA ALA A 82 4.38 2.57 -3.59
C ALA A 82 5.49 1.64 -4.12
N ALA A 83 5.60 1.52 -5.45
CA ALA A 83 6.75 0.86 -6.09
C ALA A 83 7.42 1.80 -7.10
N SER A 84 8.64 1.49 -7.54
CA SER A 84 9.42 2.30 -8.47
C SER A 84 10.41 1.43 -9.24
N PHE A 85 10.51 1.65 -10.55
CA PHE A 85 11.27 0.76 -11.45
C PHE A 85 12.16 1.53 -12.43
N ASP A 86 13.19 0.86 -12.94
CA ASP A 86 14.14 1.42 -13.91
C ASP A 86 13.67 1.34 -15.37
N CYS A 87 12.57 0.64 -15.67
CA CYS A 87 12.13 0.32 -17.04
C CYS A 87 13.21 -0.37 -17.90
N GLY A 88 14.18 -1.03 -17.27
CA GLY A 88 15.36 -1.60 -17.93
C GLY A 88 16.27 -0.55 -18.59
N GLN A 89 16.08 0.74 -18.30
CA GLN A 89 16.85 1.84 -18.87
C GLN A 89 18.26 1.93 -18.25
N PRO A 90 19.30 2.23 -19.04
CA PRO A 90 20.63 2.47 -18.50
C PRO A 90 20.72 3.82 -17.78
N GLY A 91 21.62 3.92 -16.80
CA GLY A 91 21.95 5.16 -16.09
C GLY A 91 21.53 5.16 -14.62
N GLU A 92 21.33 6.36 -14.07
CA GLU A 92 20.93 6.58 -12.69
C GLU A 92 19.46 6.20 -12.45
N PHE A 93 19.21 5.36 -11.45
CA PHE A 93 17.86 5.07 -10.97
C PHE A 93 17.28 6.28 -10.23
N TRP A 94 16.10 6.75 -10.66
CA TRP A 94 15.37 7.82 -9.99
C TRP A 94 13.91 7.40 -9.81
N ALA A 95 13.53 7.10 -8.57
CA ALA A 95 12.28 6.42 -8.22
C ALA A 95 11.04 7.00 -8.94
N GLU A 96 10.80 8.30 -8.77
CA GLU A 96 9.61 8.99 -9.31
C GLU A 96 9.43 8.93 -10.84
N ARG A 97 10.42 8.48 -11.62
CA ARG A 97 10.30 8.40 -13.09
C ARG A 97 9.32 7.32 -13.56
N PHE A 98 9.17 6.23 -12.81
CA PHE A 98 8.21 5.16 -13.10
C PHE A 98 7.73 4.57 -11.78
N ASN A 99 6.92 5.36 -11.08
CA ASN A 99 6.54 5.15 -9.70
C ASN A 99 5.01 4.97 -9.59
N PRO A 100 4.49 3.73 -9.67
CA PRO A 100 3.12 3.45 -9.28
C PRO A 100 2.92 3.66 -7.76
N THR A 101 1.85 4.37 -7.40
CA THR A 101 1.49 4.80 -6.04
C THR A 101 0.07 4.35 -5.68
N GLU A 102 -0.14 3.95 -4.42
CA GLU A 102 -1.46 3.45 -3.97
C GLU A 102 -2.54 4.54 -3.98
N ALA A 103 -2.35 5.63 -3.23
CA ALA A 103 -3.41 6.60 -2.96
C ALA A 103 -3.83 7.41 -4.18
N GLY A 104 -2.91 7.72 -5.11
CA GLY A 104 -3.17 8.48 -6.33
C GLY A 104 -1.91 9.08 -6.96
N SER A 105 -2.10 9.98 -7.92
CA SER A 105 -1.03 10.72 -8.61
C SER A 105 -0.74 12.08 -7.97
N ARG A 106 0.42 12.66 -8.30
CA ARG A 106 0.76 14.04 -7.93
C ARG A 106 -0.23 15.07 -8.48
N SER A 107 -0.88 14.76 -9.61
CA SER A 107 -1.82 15.65 -10.30
C SER A 107 -3.17 15.72 -9.59
N ASP A 108 -3.51 14.69 -8.79
CA ASP A 108 -4.73 14.63 -7.99
C ASP A 108 -4.65 15.62 -6.83
N GLY A 109 -3.44 15.82 -6.28
CA GLY A 109 -3.11 16.87 -5.32
C GLY A 109 -4.01 16.84 -4.08
N VAL A 110 -4.66 17.97 -3.77
CA VAL A 110 -5.66 18.07 -2.67
C VAL A 110 -7.06 17.60 -3.07
N GLY A 111 -7.28 17.19 -4.33
CA GLY A 111 -8.59 16.97 -4.93
C GLY A 111 -9.47 15.90 -4.28
N PRO A 112 -10.73 15.78 -4.73
CA PRO A 112 -11.71 14.84 -4.18
C PRO A 112 -11.64 13.42 -4.74
N THR A 113 -10.79 13.18 -5.75
CA THR A 113 -10.75 11.93 -6.54
C THR A 113 -9.32 11.53 -6.87
N SER A 114 -9.02 10.25 -6.72
CA SER A 114 -7.76 9.63 -7.12
C SER A 114 -7.74 9.21 -8.59
N SER A 115 -6.56 9.26 -9.20
CA SER A 115 -6.21 8.58 -10.46
C SER A 115 -6.00 7.07 -10.29
N SER A 116 -5.69 6.60 -9.08
CA SER A 116 -5.63 5.16 -8.74
C SER A 116 -7.03 4.58 -8.64
N LYS A 117 -7.19 3.31 -8.98
CA LYS A 117 -8.50 2.65 -9.06
C LYS A 117 -8.62 1.53 -8.03
N LEU A 118 -9.46 1.73 -7.02
CA LEU A 118 -9.85 0.68 -6.08
C LEU A 118 -10.58 -0.45 -6.84
N LEU A 119 -10.13 -1.70 -6.65
CA LEU A 119 -10.70 -2.91 -7.26
C LEU A 119 -11.49 -3.76 -6.25
N ARG A 120 -11.11 -3.73 -4.97
CA ARG A 120 -11.80 -4.39 -3.86
C ARG A 120 -11.46 -3.67 -2.56
N LEU A 121 -12.44 -3.51 -1.68
CA LEU A 121 -12.21 -3.22 -0.26
C LEU A 121 -13.15 -4.07 0.59
N GLN A 122 -12.65 -4.56 1.73
CA GLN A 122 -13.42 -5.22 2.78
C GLN A 122 -12.85 -4.78 4.13
N ALA A 123 -13.72 -4.32 5.02
CA ALA A 123 -13.37 -3.88 6.37
C ALA A 123 -14.30 -4.56 7.36
N ARG A 124 -13.74 -5.16 8.41
CA ARG A 124 -14.51 -5.86 9.43
C ARG A 124 -13.72 -5.88 10.74
N ASP A 125 -14.40 -5.58 11.85
CA ASP A 125 -13.82 -5.64 13.20
C ASP A 125 -12.48 -4.85 13.27
N ASN A 126 -11.36 -5.53 13.47
CA ASN A 126 -10.01 -4.97 13.50
C ASN A 126 -9.17 -5.21 12.21
N GLU A 127 -9.78 -5.74 11.13
CA GLU A 127 -9.10 -6.11 9.88
C GLU A 127 -9.63 -5.38 8.64
N LEU A 128 -8.70 -4.82 7.86
CA LEU A 128 -8.91 -4.16 6.58
C LEU A 128 -8.18 -4.94 5.48
N HIS A 129 -8.88 -5.23 4.38
CA HIS A 129 -8.30 -5.75 3.14
C HIS A 129 -8.66 -4.83 1.97
N SER A 130 -7.71 -4.55 1.08
CA SER A 130 -8.01 -3.92 -0.20
C SER A 130 -7.11 -4.39 -1.34
N THR A 131 -7.58 -4.19 -2.56
CA THR A 131 -6.80 -4.34 -3.81
C THR A 131 -7.03 -3.11 -4.67
N THR A 132 -5.97 -2.45 -5.11
CA THR A 132 -5.99 -1.20 -5.88
C THR A 132 -5.06 -1.32 -7.09
N GLN A 133 -5.52 -0.86 -8.25
CA GLN A 133 -4.71 -0.64 -9.44
C GLN A 133 -4.06 0.75 -9.32
N MET A 134 -2.74 0.80 -9.25
CA MET A 134 -2.01 2.03 -8.94
C MET A 134 -1.93 2.97 -10.15
N ALA A 135 -2.10 4.27 -9.94
CA ALA A 135 -1.66 5.30 -10.88
C ALA A 135 -0.16 5.55 -10.74
N PHE A 136 0.47 6.10 -11.78
CA PHE A 136 1.81 6.64 -11.68
C PHE A 136 1.79 8.01 -10.98
N TRP A 137 2.75 8.24 -10.08
CA TRP A 137 2.94 9.50 -9.37
C TRP A 137 3.06 10.70 -10.32
N LEU A 138 3.83 10.54 -11.40
CA LEU A 138 3.94 11.52 -12.49
C LEU A 138 3.02 11.13 -13.65
N ALA A 139 2.27 12.09 -14.19
CA ALA A 139 1.57 11.90 -15.46
C ALA A 139 2.57 11.94 -16.65
N PRO A 140 2.24 11.35 -17.81
CA PRO A 140 3.09 11.41 -19.00
C PRO A 140 3.51 12.86 -19.36
N GLY A 141 4.79 13.05 -19.64
CA GLY A 141 5.37 14.38 -19.91
C GLY A 141 5.72 15.23 -18.68
N GLN A 142 5.32 14.83 -17.46
CA GLN A 142 5.79 15.46 -16.23
C GLN A 142 7.24 15.06 -15.88
N LYS A 143 7.82 15.74 -14.88
CA LYS A 143 9.22 15.56 -14.46
C LYS A 143 9.41 15.71 -12.95
N SER A 144 10.42 15.01 -12.44
CA SER A 144 10.93 15.08 -11.06
C SER A 144 12.40 15.45 -11.08
N SER A 145 12.80 16.50 -10.36
CA SER A 145 14.17 17.04 -10.34
C SER A 145 14.83 17.09 -11.73
N GLY A 146 14.10 17.65 -12.72
CA GLY A 146 14.51 17.75 -14.11
C GLY A 146 14.35 16.48 -14.96
N ARG A 147 14.36 15.28 -14.35
CA ARG A 147 14.28 13.99 -15.03
C ARG A 147 12.83 13.69 -15.46
N PRO A 148 12.57 13.33 -16.73
CA PRO A 148 11.21 13.08 -17.22
C PRO A 148 10.67 11.73 -16.75
N ALA A 149 9.35 11.66 -16.62
CA ALA A 149 8.59 10.42 -16.43
C ALA A 149 8.79 9.45 -17.61
N LEU A 150 8.66 8.15 -17.34
CA LEU A 150 8.85 7.05 -18.30
C LEU A 150 7.54 6.37 -18.70
N ASN A 151 6.44 6.62 -17.97
CA ASN A 151 5.12 6.09 -18.26
C ASN A 151 4.40 6.85 -19.39
N THR A 152 3.60 6.11 -20.16
CA THR A 152 2.79 6.61 -21.29
C THR A 152 1.30 6.75 -20.96
N SER A 153 0.87 6.27 -19.78
CA SER A 153 -0.47 6.42 -19.22
C SER A 153 -0.43 7.01 -17.80
N ILE A 154 -1.57 7.46 -17.29
CA ILE A 154 -1.71 7.87 -15.87
C ILE A 154 -1.93 6.65 -14.99
N LEU A 155 -2.96 5.83 -15.29
CA LEU A 155 -3.19 4.56 -14.61
C LEU A 155 -2.17 3.52 -15.10
N SER A 156 -1.52 2.80 -14.18
CA SER A 156 -0.57 1.73 -14.48
C SER A 156 -1.26 0.37 -14.63
N LYS A 157 -0.51 -0.67 -15.01
CA LYS A 157 -0.95 -2.07 -14.92
C LYS A 157 -0.57 -2.73 -13.58
N HIS A 158 0.22 -2.07 -12.75
CA HIS A 158 0.66 -2.59 -11.46
C HIS A 158 -0.51 -2.58 -10.47
N GLN A 159 -0.62 -3.64 -9.67
CA GLN A 159 -1.61 -3.72 -8.61
C GLN A 159 -0.93 -3.83 -7.25
N ILE A 160 -1.64 -3.40 -6.23
CA ILE A 160 -1.30 -3.61 -4.83
C ILE A 160 -2.49 -4.27 -4.14
N SER A 161 -2.24 -5.33 -3.38
CA SER A 161 -3.16 -5.85 -2.39
C SER A 161 -2.57 -5.68 -0.99
N LYS A 162 -3.39 -5.32 -0.01
CA LYS A 162 -2.98 -5.24 1.39
C LYS A 162 -3.96 -5.93 2.33
N GLN A 163 -3.43 -6.46 3.43
CA GLN A 163 -4.16 -6.79 4.65
C GLN A 163 -3.56 -5.98 5.80
N VAL A 164 -4.39 -5.33 6.61
CA VAL A 164 -3.97 -4.57 7.78
C VAL A 164 -4.83 -5.00 8.95
N ARG A 165 -4.21 -5.58 9.98
CA ARG A 165 -4.87 -5.97 11.23
C ARG A 165 -4.32 -5.14 12.37
N ILE A 166 -5.20 -4.60 13.20
CA ILE A 166 -4.82 -3.99 14.49
C ILE A 166 -4.63 -5.12 15.51
N GLY A 167 -3.42 -5.22 16.08
CA GLY A 167 -2.98 -6.27 16.99
C GLY A 167 -2.11 -7.34 16.32
N TYR A 168 -0.94 -7.64 16.91
CA TYR A 168 -0.03 -8.70 16.46
C TYR A 168 0.60 -9.47 17.63
N GLN A 169 0.43 -10.80 17.66
CA GLN A 169 1.05 -11.70 18.65
C GLN A 169 0.87 -11.28 20.14
N GLY A 170 -0.24 -10.62 20.48
CA GLY A 170 -0.52 -10.11 21.83
C GLY A 170 -0.02 -8.68 22.10
N LEU A 171 0.60 -8.05 21.10
CA LEU A 171 0.87 -6.61 21.07
C LEU A 171 -0.32 -5.90 20.41
N ASP A 172 -1.32 -5.55 21.21
CA ASP A 172 -2.55 -4.85 20.79
C ASP A 172 -2.23 -3.57 19.97
N GLN A 173 -1.20 -2.84 20.38
CA GLN A 173 -0.74 -1.58 19.81
C GLN A 173 0.15 -1.70 18.55
N VAL A 174 0.20 -2.88 17.91
CA VAL A 174 0.98 -3.14 16.69
C VAL A 174 0.06 -3.49 15.52
N LEU A 175 0.24 -2.81 14.38
CA LEU A 175 -0.39 -3.18 13.12
C LEU A 175 0.39 -4.28 12.42
N ASP A 176 -0.29 -5.35 12.04
CA ASP A 176 0.19 -6.37 11.09
C ASP A 176 -0.16 -5.90 9.67
N TYR A 177 0.74 -5.15 9.03
CA TYR A 177 0.57 -4.62 7.67
C TYR A 177 1.25 -5.54 6.67
N ARG A 178 0.47 -6.24 5.86
CA ARG A 178 0.94 -7.16 4.81
C ARG A 178 0.57 -6.59 3.47
N VAL A 179 1.54 -6.53 2.56
CA VAL A 179 1.38 -5.92 1.23
C VAL A 179 1.96 -6.83 0.16
N THR A 180 1.24 -6.96 -0.94
CA THR A 180 1.66 -7.68 -2.15
C THR A 180 1.57 -6.74 -3.34
N PHE A 181 2.69 -6.50 -4.01
CA PHE A 181 2.76 -5.76 -5.27
C PHE A 181 2.79 -6.74 -6.44
N THR A 182 1.88 -6.59 -7.40
CA THR A 182 1.85 -7.40 -8.62
C THR A 182 2.50 -6.62 -9.76
N ILE A 183 3.70 -7.03 -10.18
CA ILE A 183 4.35 -6.54 -11.40
C ILE A 183 3.65 -7.16 -12.61
N PRO A 184 3.19 -6.36 -13.60
CA PRO A 184 2.47 -6.85 -14.75
C PRO A 184 3.37 -7.56 -15.77
N GLN A 185 2.80 -8.56 -16.45
CA GLN A 185 3.49 -9.29 -17.52
C GLN A 185 3.82 -8.38 -18.71
N GLY A 186 5.01 -8.55 -19.27
CA GLY A 186 5.49 -7.83 -20.47
C GLY A 186 6.16 -6.47 -20.20
N GLU A 187 6.24 -6.01 -18.94
CA GLU A 187 7.13 -4.92 -18.56
C GLU A 187 8.53 -5.48 -18.22
N ARG A 188 9.61 -4.75 -18.54
CA ARG A 188 10.98 -5.15 -18.22
C ARG A 188 11.62 -4.15 -17.27
N HIS A 189 12.18 -4.66 -16.18
CA HIS A 189 12.93 -3.90 -15.19
C HIS A 189 14.19 -4.70 -14.79
N ASN A 190 15.29 -4.04 -14.46
CA ASN A 190 16.48 -4.70 -13.86
C ASN A 190 16.63 -4.32 -12.38
N HIS A 191 15.94 -3.25 -11.93
CA HIS A 191 15.85 -2.81 -10.55
C HIS A 191 14.40 -2.38 -10.22
N ALA A 192 13.89 -2.95 -9.13
CA ALA A 192 12.62 -2.62 -8.51
C ALA A 192 12.86 -2.16 -7.06
N GLN A 193 12.23 -1.06 -6.67
CA GLN A 193 12.20 -0.56 -5.30
C GLN A 193 10.74 -0.52 -4.83
N PHE A 194 10.43 -1.21 -3.75
CA PHE A 194 9.11 -1.24 -3.13
C PHE A 194 9.15 -0.45 -1.82
N GLU A 195 8.54 0.73 -1.81
CA GLU A 195 8.19 1.43 -0.58
C GLU A 195 6.97 0.71 0.01
N ALA A 196 7.23 -0.43 0.68
CA ALA A 196 6.21 -1.35 1.18
C ALA A 196 5.27 -0.67 2.17
N LEU A 197 5.77 0.29 2.95
CA LEU A 197 4.93 1.21 3.71
C LEU A 197 5.66 2.53 3.97
N THR A 198 4.92 3.63 3.91
CA THR A 198 5.33 4.95 4.40
C THR A 198 4.26 5.54 5.31
N GLY A 199 4.68 6.20 6.39
CA GLY A 199 3.82 7.03 7.24
C GLY A 199 4.25 8.48 7.19
N TYR A 200 3.35 9.38 6.77
CA TYR A 200 3.54 10.83 6.80
C TYR A 200 2.83 11.42 8.02
N MET A 201 3.59 11.91 9.01
CA MET A 201 3.05 12.49 10.25
C MET A 201 3.12 14.03 10.24
N PRO A 202 2.20 14.73 10.93
CA PRO A 202 2.31 16.17 11.17
C PRO A 202 3.65 16.56 11.81
N ALA A 203 4.18 17.75 11.49
CA ALA A 203 5.53 18.18 11.92
C ALA A 203 5.81 18.18 13.43
N GLU A 204 4.79 18.08 14.29
CA GLU A 204 4.94 17.93 15.75
C GLU A 204 5.51 16.57 16.18
N PHE A 205 5.52 15.56 15.30
CA PHE A 205 6.30 14.32 15.46
C PHE A 205 7.79 14.59 15.17
N GLU A 206 8.32 15.63 15.82
CA GLU A 206 9.59 16.27 15.47
C GLU A 206 10.84 15.55 15.97
N GLN A 207 10.70 14.57 16.87
CA GLN A 207 11.81 13.80 17.44
C GLN A 207 12.03 12.51 16.66
N PHE A 208 13.25 12.31 16.18
CA PHE A 208 13.64 11.24 15.27
C PHE A 208 14.53 10.24 16.02
N TRP A 209 14.18 8.97 15.99
CA TRP A 209 14.89 7.92 16.71
C TRP A 209 15.25 6.74 15.82
N LYS A 210 16.46 6.23 16.03
CA LYS A 210 16.92 4.94 15.54
C LYS A 210 16.78 3.92 16.68
N PHE A 211 16.00 2.87 16.48
CA PHE A 211 15.85 1.78 17.45
C PHE A 211 16.83 0.65 17.12
N ASN A 212 17.77 0.37 18.01
CA ASN A 212 18.70 -0.74 17.82
C ASN A 212 18.07 -2.07 18.29
N PRO A 213 17.81 -3.05 17.41
CA PRO A 213 17.04 -4.24 17.78
C PRO A 213 17.78 -5.20 18.73
N GLN A 214 19.11 -5.28 18.67
CA GLN A 214 19.89 -6.20 19.51
C GLN A 214 19.91 -5.78 20.99
N THR A 215 19.96 -4.47 21.27
CA THR A 215 19.94 -3.93 22.65
C THR A 215 18.54 -3.46 23.10
N GLY A 216 17.66 -3.16 22.15
CA GLY A 216 16.36 -2.53 22.37
C GLY A 216 16.44 -1.09 22.89
N LYS A 217 17.54 -0.39 22.60
CA LYS A 217 17.77 1.02 22.95
C LYS A 217 17.35 1.96 21.81
N LEU A 218 16.96 3.18 22.17
CA LEU A 218 16.85 4.29 21.24
C LEU A 218 18.18 5.05 21.17
N LEU A 219 18.50 5.53 19.98
CA LEU A 219 19.51 6.55 19.73
C LEU A 219 18.84 7.71 18.97
N PRO A 220 19.18 8.98 19.23
CA PRO A 220 18.76 10.08 18.36
C PRO A 220 19.20 9.84 16.92
N LEU A 221 18.34 10.23 15.98
CA LEU A 221 18.60 10.21 14.54
C LEU A 221 18.41 11.63 14.00
N ASP A 222 19.12 11.97 12.93
CA ASP A 222 18.88 13.21 12.19
C ASP A 222 17.55 13.14 11.42
N ASP A 223 17.05 14.28 10.96
CA ASP A 223 15.77 14.39 10.25
C ASP A 223 15.85 14.15 8.72
N GLY A 224 16.99 13.69 8.23
CA GLY A 224 17.20 13.24 6.87
C GLY A 224 17.49 14.36 5.87
N PRO A 225 17.27 14.13 4.56
CA PRO A 225 16.65 12.95 3.95
C PRO A 225 17.55 11.69 3.93
N GLY A 226 16.96 10.54 3.58
CA GLY A 226 17.68 9.30 3.23
C GLY A 226 17.36 8.10 4.13
N GLU A 227 18.08 6.99 3.91
CA GLU A 227 17.84 5.69 4.54
C GLU A 227 19.03 5.17 5.35
N GLN A 228 18.75 4.26 6.27
CA GLN A 228 19.71 3.46 7.03
C GLN A 228 19.09 2.08 7.39
N ASN A 229 19.81 1.24 8.14
CA ASN A 229 19.53 -0.19 8.30
C ASN A 229 18.66 -0.59 9.51
N ASP A 230 18.55 0.26 10.54
CA ASP A 230 17.82 -0.05 11.79
C ASP A 230 16.38 0.52 11.75
N PRO A 231 15.42 -0.06 12.49
CA PRO A 231 14.06 0.49 12.63
C PRO A 231 14.00 1.98 13.04
N VAL A 232 13.07 2.73 12.43
CA VAL A 232 12.86 4.16 12.67
C VAL A 232 11.59 4.39 13.51
N ILE A 233 11.65 5.34 14.44
CA ILE A 233 10.50 5.83 15.21
C ILE A 233 10.49 7.36 15.16
N LEU A 234 9.33 7.95 14.85
CA LEU A 234 9.11 9.40 14.98
C LEU A 234 8.13 9.66 16.14
N SER A 235 8.37 10.70 16.96
CA SER A 235 7.56 11.01 18.14
C SER A 235 7.40 12.50 18.42
N THR A 236 6.38 12.85 19.21
CA THR A 236 6.25 14.18 19.82
C THR A 236 7.39 14.45 20.80
N ARG A 237 7.66 15.75 21.07
CA ARG A 237 8.73 16.20 22.00
C ARG A 237 8.58 15.65 23.41
N ASP A 238 7.34 15.44 23.86
CA ASP A 238 7.01 14.90 25.17
C ASP A 238 6.88 13.37 25.20
N GLY A 239 7.14 12.69 24.08
CA GLY A 239 7.08 11.23 23.95
C GLY A 239 5.69 10.61 24.09
N LYS A 240 4.60 11.41 24.25
CA LYS A 240 3.24 10.88 24.43
C LYS A 240 2.66 10.21 23.20
N TYR A 241 3.12 10.60 22.01
CA TYR A 241 2.67 10.03 20.75
C TYR A 241 3.89 9.70 19.89
N ALA A 242 3.98 8.44 19.45
CA ALA A 242 5.04 7.92 18.61
C ALA A 242 4.48 6.89 17.63
N MET A 243 5.05 6.83 16.43
CA MET A 243 4.81 5.76 15.48
C MET A 243 6.14 5.23 14.93
N GLY A 244 6.34 3.92 15.04
CA GLY A 244 7.58 3.24 14.66
C GLY A 244 7.35 2.10 13.69
N VAL A 245 8.31 1.88 12.80
CA VAL A 245 8.24 0.86 11.74
C VAL A 245 9.33 -0.19 11.87
N PHE A 246 8.94 -1.45 11.77
CA PHE A 246 9.83 -2.63 11.76
C PHE A 246 9.39 -3.58 10.65
N SER A 247 10.31 -4.40 10.14
CA SER A 247 10.00 -5.58 9.35
C SER A 247 10.98 -6.71 9.71
N PRO A 248 10.50 -7.95 9.87
CA PRO A 248 11.38 -9.10 10.06
C PRO A 248 12.20 -9.47 8.81
N ALA A 249 11.84 -8.92 7.64
CA ALA A 249 12.55 -9.12 6.38
C ALA A 249 13.59 -8.00 6.08
N GLN A 250 13.93 -7.18 7.07
CA GLN A 250 14.97 -6.14 6.98
C GLN A 250 16.05 -6.34 8.04
N PRO A 251 17.35 -6.12 7.72
CA PRO A 251 17.90 -5.71 6.43
C PRO A 251 17.69 -6.75 5.31
N SER A 252 17.30 -6.27 4.13
CA SER A 252 17.09 -7.12 2.95
C SER A 252 18.41 -7.44 2.23
N PRO A 253 18.61 -8.67 1.69
CA PRO A 253 19.88 -9.10 1.12
C PRO A 253 20.38 -8.22 -0.04
N GLY A 254 21.66 -7.86 -0.03
CA GLY A 254 22.29 -6.94 -0.98
C GLY A 254 22.00 -5.46 -0.74
N PHE A 255 21.23 -5.12 0.30
CA PHE A 255 20.81 -3.76 0.65
C PHE A 255 20.96 -3.47 2.16
N GLU A 256 21.88 -4.15 2.84
CA GLU A 256 21.95 -4.26 4.30
C GLU A 256 22.32 -2.95 5.05
N GLN A 257 22.55 -1.86 4.32
CA GLN A 257 22.85 -0.54 4.87
C GLN A 257 21.69 0.46 4.70
N VAL A 258 20.58 0.05 4.09
CA VAL A 258 19.40 0.88 3.79
C VAL A 258 18.11 0.11 4.13
N GLY A 259 16.95 0.67 3.79
CA GLY A 259 15.64 0.02 3.97
C GLY A 259 14.72 0.68 4.99
N TYR A 260 15.24 1.53 5.90
CA TYR A 260 14.43 2.40 6.76
C TYR A 260 14.84 3.86 6.62
N GLY A 261 13.97 4.69 6.05
CA GLY A 261 14.24 6.10 5.81
C GLY A 261 13.49 7.06 6.72
N ARG A 262 14.02 8.28 6.79
CA ARG A 262 13.52 9.40 7.60
C ARG A 262 13.69 10.71 6.84
N PHE A 263 12.68 11.58 6.90
CA PHE A 263 12.64 12.84 6.15
C PHE A 263 11.81 13.90 6.89
N ARG A 264 12.26 15.15 6.90
CA ARG A 264 11.42 16.34 7.21
C ARG A 264 11.20 17.17 5.95
N PHE A 265 9.98 17.70 5.79
CA PHE A 265 9.62 18.60 4.69
C PHE A 265 9.12 19.94 5.27
N PRO A 266 10.02 20.88 5.62
CA PRO A 266 9.66 22.09 6.39
C PRO A 266 8.56 22.94 5.77
N ALA A 267 8.57 23.11 4.44
CA ALA A 267 7.57 23.90 3.72
C ALA A 267 6.17 23.27 3.74
N ALA A 268 6.07 21.94 3.80
CA ALA A 268 4.82 21.19 3.85
C ALA A 268 4.35 20.89 5.28
N LYS A 269 5.18 21.18 6.31
CA LYS A 269 4.93 20.92 7.74
C LYS A 269 4.62 19.45 8.06
N VAL A 270 5.34 18.54 7.39
CA VAL A 270 5.19 17.09 7.51
C VAL A 270 6.55 16.41 7.72
N VAL A 271 6.55 15.27 8.38
CA VAL A 271 7.69 14.35 8.53
C VAL A 271 7.30 12.95 8.02
N LYS A 272 8.26 12.17 7.54
CA LYS A 272 8.03 10.85 6.92
C LYS A 272 9.00 9.82 7.48
N TRP A 273 8.52 8.61 7.78
CA TRP A 273 9.35 7.40 7.70
C TRP A 273 8.86 6.50 6.56
N ASN A 274 9.75 5.67 6.02
CA ASN A 274 9.40 4.60 5.07
C ASN A 274 10.15 3.29 5.39
N CYS A 275 9.57 2.17 4.97
CA CYS A 275 10.21 0.85 4.92
C CYS A 275 10.29 0.39 3.46
N VAL A 276 11.51 0.14 2.97
CA VAL A 276 11.83 0.05 1.55
C VAL A 276 12.60 -1.22 1.22
N PHE A 277 12.02 -2.07 0.38
CA PHE A 277 12.65 -3.29 -0.13
C PHE A 277 13.14 -3.06 -1.55
N ARG A 278 14.19 -3.78 -1.96
CA ARG A 278 14.76 -3.65 -3.30
C ARG A 278 15.07 -5.03 -3.89
N VAL A 279 14.82 -5.16 -5.18
CA VAL A 279 15.11 -6.36 -5.98
C VAL A 279 15.88 -5.90 -7.20
N LYS A 280 17.09 -6.42 -7.39
CA LYS A 280 17.96 -6.08 -8.51
C LYS A 280 18.47 -7.36 -9.17
N ASN A 281 18.16 -7.54 -10.45
CA ASN A 281 18.65 -8.64 -11.26
C ASN A 281 19.08 -8.12 -12.64
N PRO A 282 20.36 -8.27 -13.06
CA PRO A 282 20.82 -7.88 -14.39
C PRO A 282 20.08 -8.56 -15.55
N GLU A 283 19.56 -9.78 -15.34
CA GLU A 283 18.82 -10.54 -16.35
C GLU A 283 17.38 -9.98 -16.49
N GLY A 284 16.76 -9.68 -15.35
CA GLY A 284 15.48 -9.00 -15.23
C GLY A 284 14.78 -9.31 -13.89
N VAL A 285 14.07 -8.32 -13.35
CA VAL A 285 13.10 -8.53 -12.27
C VAL A 285 11.87 -9.21 -12.88
N ALA A 286 11.40 -10.29 -12.27
CA ALA A 286 10.29 -11.07 -12.81
C ALA A 286 8.95 -10.32 -12.67
N ALA A 287 8.01 -10.61 -13.57
CA ALA A 287 6.61 -10.22 -13.40
C ALA A 287 5.89 -11.24 -12.50
N GLY A 288 4.97 -10.76 -11.65
CA GLY A 288 4.35 -11.55 -10.58
C GLY A 288 4.32 -10.81 -9.25
N ASP A 289 4.06 -11.54 -8.17
CA ASP A 289 3.76 -11.01 -6.85
C ASP A 289 4.98 -10.89 -5.93
N TYR A 290 5.17 -9.70 -5.35
CA TYR A 290 6.21 -9.36 -4.38
C TYR A 290 5.57 -8.99 -3.05
N SER A 291 5.68 -9.88 -2.06
CA SER A 291 5.00 -9.78 -0.77
C SER A 291 5.93 -9.39 0.37
N PHE A 292 5.51 -8.45 1.21
CA PHE A 292 6.25 -7.92 2.34
C PHE A 292 5.34 -7.82 3.58
N GLN A 293 5.92 -8.06 4.76
CA GLN A 293 5.29 -7.78 6.05
C GLN A 293 6.00 -6.61 6.72
N VAL A 294 5.23 -5.62 7.16
CA VAL A 294 5.69 -4.46 7.92
C VAL A 294 4.85 -4.41 9.19
N LEU A 295 5.51 -4.18 10.33
CA LEU A 295 4.87 -4.07 11.63
C LEU A 295 5.01 -2.62 12.11
N VAL A 296 3.87 -1.97 12.36
CA VAL A 296 3.82 -0.56 12.79
C VAL A 296 3.34 -0.49 14.22
N ALA A 297 4.21 -0.04 15.13
CA ALA A 297 3.85 0.17 16.53
C ALA A 297 3.41 1.63 16.73
N VAL A 298 2.31 1.83 17.47
CA VAL A 298 1.70 3.14 17.76
C VAL A 298 1.46 3.25 19.26
N GLY A 299 1.73 4.40 19.88
CA GLY A 299 1.50 4.60 21.32
C GLY A 299 2.32 5.75 21.87
N THR A 300 2.76 5.66 23.13
CA THR A 300 3.89 6.48 23.60
C THR A 300 5.21 5.98 23.01
N LEU A 301 6.26 6.80 23.11
CA LEU A 301 7.62 6.42 22.68
C LEU A 301 8.13 5.16 23.38
N GLU A 302 7.73 4.94 24.64
CA GLU A 302 8.11 3.74 25.40
C GLU A 302 7.29 2.51 24.97
N ASP A 303 5.99 2.66 24.69
CA ASP A 303 5.16 1.56 24.14
C ASP A 303 5.72 1.08 22.80
N VAL A 304 6.09 2.02 21.93
CA VAL A 304 6.69 1.73 20.62
C VAL A 304 8.07 1.07 20.80
N ARG A 305 8.95 1.62 21.64
CA ARG A 305 10.28 1.02 21.93
C ARG A 305 10.16 -0.38 22.55
N SER A 306 9.16 -0.61 23.40
CA SER A 306 8.88 -1.91 24.01
C SER A 306 8.37 -2.91 22.97
N SER A 307 7.42 -2.48 22.14
CA SER A 307 6.85 -3.30 21.06
C SER A 307 7.91 -3.75 20.06
N LEU A 308 8.73 -2.83 19.53
CA LEU A 308 9.81 -3.20 18.60
C LEU A 308 10.86 -4.12 19.23
N LYS A 309 11.03 -4.07 20.57
CA LYS A 309 11.92 -4.97 21.32
C LYS A 309 11.36 -6.39 21.51
N SER A 310 10.05 -6.56 21.56
CA SER A 310 9.42 -7.88 21.50
C SER A 310 9.55 -8.46 20.09
N LEU A 311 9.12 -7.71 19.07
CA LEU A 311 9.17 -8.11 17.67
C LEU A 311 10.58 -8.52 17.21
N ALA A 312 11.61 -7.75 17.58
CA ALA A 312 13.00 -8.08 17.27
C ALA A 312 13.48 -9.41 17.88
N LYS A 313 13.03 -9.74 19.11
CA LYS A 313 13.36 -11.02 19.78
C LYS A 313 12.59 -12.22 19.24
N GLU A 314 11.42 -12.00 18.67
CA GLU A 314 10.59 -13.06 18.09
C GLU A 314 11.12 -13.47 16.72
N ASN A 315 11.68 -12.52 15.97
CA ASN A 315 12.23 -12.72 14.63
C ASN A 315 13.78 -12.88 14.61
N THR A 316 14.38 -13.28 15.74
CA THR A 316 15.80 -13.65 15.86
C THR A 316 16.00 -15.05 16.48
N LYS A 317 14.99 -15.92 16.34
CA LYS A 317 15.00 -17.34 16.72
C LYS A 317 14.92 -18.23 15.48
#